data_AF-A0A961WUC0-F1
#
_entry.id   AF-A0A961WUC0-F1
#
_cell.length_a   1.000
_cell.length_b   1.000
_cell.length_c   1.000
_cell.angle_alpha   90.00
_cell.angle_beta   90.00
_cell.angle_gamma   90.00
#
_symmetry.space_group_name_H-M   'P 1'
#
loop_
_entity.id
_entity.type
_entity.pdbx_description
1 polymer ?
#
loop_
_entity_poly.entity_id
_entity_poly.type
_entity_poly.pdbx_seq_one_letter_code
_entity_poly.pdbx_strand_id
1 'polypeptide(L)' 'IEQGVARIQKATLTTPVRQVRLVGLIPLAGRSLAIAGTVTPLGENPADGDALSFFAGGSWNAPLISPVLAPNLTPQ' A
#
# COMPACT_ATOMS: atom_id res chain seq x y z
N ILE A 1 2.67 -19.33 2.52
CA ILE A 1 2.00 -19.11 3.83
C ILE A 1 2.83 -19.89 4.83
N GLU A 2 3.29 -19.25 5.89
CA GLU A 2 4.16 -19.87 6.88
C GLU A 2 3.64 -19.56 8.28
N GLN A 3 3.51 -20.58 9.13
CA GLN A 3 3.07 -20.44 10.52
C GLN A 3 1.75 -19.64 10.69
N GLY A 4 0.80 -19.84 9.78
CA GLY A 4 -0.49 -19.14 9.82
C GLY A 4 -0.44 -17.67 9.39
N VAL A 5 0.67 -17.22 8.80
CA VAL A 5 0.83 -15.86 8.25
C VAL A 5 1.02 -15.95 6.73
N ALA A 6 0.19 -15.23 5.99
CA ALA A 6 0.43 -14.97 4.58
C ALA A 6 1.30 -13.71 4.44
N ARG A 7 2.35 -13.78 3.62
CA ARG A 7 3.24 -12.65 3.34
C ARG A 7 3.03 -12.21 1.90
N ILE A 8 2.72 -10.93 1.71
CA ILE A 8 2.75 -10.27 0.40
C ILE A 8 4.18 -9.74 0.23
N GLN A 9 5.00 -10.46 -0.53
CA GLN A 9 6.36 -10.01 -0.85
C GLN A 9 6.35 -8.91 -1.90
N LYS A 10 5.48 -9.05 -2.90
CA LYS A 10 5.23 -8.07 -3.95
C LYS A 10 3.90 -8.40 -4.60
N ALA A 11 2.96 -7.49 -4.52
CA ALA A 11 1.76 -7.52 -5.35
C ALA A 11 1.67 -6.22 -6.13
N THR A 12 1.41 -6.32 -7.43
CA THR A 12 1.21 -5.18 -8.31
C THR A 12 -0.17 -5.31 -8.95
N LEU A 13 -0.97 -4.26 -8.85
CA LEU A 13 -2.21 -4.10 -9.59
C LEU A 13 -2.03 -2.93 -10.55
N THR A 14 -2.23 -3.19 -11.84
CA THR A 14 -2.14 -2.17 -12.89
C THR A 14 -3.54 -1.91 -13.43
N THR A 15 -3.95 -0.65 -13.44
CA THR A 15 -5.14 -0.16 -14.13
C THR A 15 -4.69 0.73 -15.30
N PRO A 16 -5.59 1.16 -16.20
CA PRO A 16 -5.21 2.04 -17.30
C PRO A 16 -4.58 3.38 -16.87
N VAL A 17 -4.85 3.84 -15.65
CA VAL A 17 -4.48 5.17 -15.16
C VAL A 17 -3.61 5.16 -13.91
N ARG A 18 -3.44 4.00 -13.25
CA ARG A 18 -2.74 3.89 -11.96
C ARG A 18 -2.06 2.53 -11.83
N GLN A 19 -0.93 2.51 -11.12
CA GLN A 19 -0.29 1.31 -10.61
C GLN A 19 -0.37 1.33 -9.09
N VAL A 20 -0.84 0.25 -8.50
CA VAL A 20 -0.80 0.02 -7.06
C VAL A 20 0.23 -1.06 -6.76
N ARG A 21 1.13 -0.81 -5.80
CA ARG A 21 2.05 -1.82 -5.27
C ARG A 21 1.77 -2.04 -3.80
N LEU A 22 1.83 -3.29 -3.37
CA LEU A 22 1.54 -3.71 -2.00
C LEU A 22 2.62 -4.66 -1.49
N VAL A 23 2.95 -4.50 -0.22
CA VAL A 23 3.74 -5.43 0.60
C VAL A 23 3.11 -5.54 1.97
N GLY A 24 3.28 -6.67 2.64
CA GLY A 24 2.73 -6.79 3.99
C GLY A 24 2.57 -8.22 4.49
N LEU A 25 1.90 -8.31 5.63
CA LEU A 25 1.62 -9.53 6.36
C LEU A 25 0.13 -9.63 6.67
N ILE A 26 -0.38 -10.85 6.62
CA ILE A 26 -1.76 -11.18 6.95
C ILE A 26 -1.73 -12.40 7.87
N PRO A 27 -1.73 -12.18 9.20
CA PRO A 27 -2.00 -13.24 10.16
C PRO A 27 -3.43 -13.75 9.96
N LEU A 28 -3.55 -15.02 9.58
CA LEU A 28 -4.83 -15.66 9.26
C LEU A 28 -5.63 -15.90 10.54
N ALA A 29 -4.94 -16.31 11.61
CA ALA A 29 -5.50 -16.34 12.95
C ALA A 29 -5.81 -14.91 13.41
N GLY A 30 -7.04 -14.66 13.86
CA GLY A 30 -7.49 -13.33 14.27
C GLY A 30 -7.87 -12.39 13.11
N ARG A 31 -7.73 -12.82 11.84
CA ARG A 31 -8.13 -12.07 10.64
C ARG A 31 -7.59 -10.63 10.65
N SER A 32 -6.29 -10.48 10.88
CA SER A 32 -5.63 -9.16 10.91
C SER A 32 -4.78 -8.93 9.66
N LEU A 33 -4.43 -7.66 9.39
CA LEU A 33 -3.52 -7.29 8.32
C LEU A 33 -2.63 -6.11 8.73
N ALA A 34 -1.46 -6.06 8.12
CA ALA A 34 -0.56 -4.93 8.11
C ALA A 34 0.06 -4.84 6.71
N ILE A 35 -0.43 -3.91 5.89
CA ILE A 35 -0.09 -3.76 4.47
C ILE A 35 0.34 -2.32 4.23
N ALA A 36 1.51 -2.15 3.61
CA ALA A 36 1.94 -0.87 3.07
C ALA A 36 1.77 -0.88 1.56
N GLY A 37 1.44 0.27 0.99
CA GLY A 37 1.27 0.38 -0.44
C GLY A 37 1.55 1.76 -1.01
N THR A 38 1.77 1.79 -2.31
CA THR A 38 1.95 3.00 -3.10
C THR A 38 0.98 3.01 -4.27
N VAL A 39 0.40 4.17 -4.58
CA VAL A 39 -0.45 4.42 -5.73
C VAL A 39 0.23 5.44 -6.63
N THR A 40 0.67 5.00 -7.81
CA THR A 40 1.38 5.83 -8.79
C THR A 40 0.50 6.06 -10.02
N PRO A 41 0.40 7.28 -10.57
CA PRO A 41 -0.20 7.51 -11.89
C PRO A 41 0.46 6.67 -13.00
N LEU A 42 -0.33 6.26 -13.98
CA LEU A 42 0.11 5.73 -15.27
C LEU A 42 -0.54 6.60 -16.36
N GLY A 43 0.25 7.16 -17.29
CA GLY A 43 -0.19 8.12 -18.31
C GLY A 43 0.98 8.87 -18.94
N GLU A 44 0.71 9.79 -19.88
CA GLU A 44 1.72 10.44 -20.74
C GLU A 44 2.77 11.29 -20.00
N ASN A 45 2.49 11.75 -18.78
CA ASN A 45 3.48 12.41 -17.95
C ASN A 45 3.43 11.91 -16.48
N PRO A 46 4.11 10.81 -16.14
CA PRO A 46 4.14 10.27 -14.78
C PRO A 46 4.82 11.23 -13.77
N ALA A 47 5.42 12.33 -14.24
CA ALA A 47 5.97 13.40 -13.43
C ALA A 47 4.92 14.36 -12.84
N ASP A 48 3.68 14.39 -13.35
CA ASP A 48 2.66 15.37 -12.96
C ASP A 48 1.71 14.90 -11.85
N GLY A 49 1.83 13.65 -11.38
CA GLY A 49 0.95 13.14 -10.34
C GLY A 49 1.74 12.56 -9.17
N ASP A 50 1.45 13.09 -7.97
CA ASP A 50 2.11 12.64 -6.75
C ASP A 50 1.82 11.17 -6.47
N ALA A 51 2.90 10.42 -6.23
CA ALA A 51 2.81 9.07 -5.72
C ALA A 51 2.28 9.11 -4.29
N LEU A 52 1.11 8.48 -4.07
CA LEU A 52 0.52 8.40 -2.74
C LEU A 52 1.03 7.16 -2.03
N SER A 53 1.45 7.30 -0.78
CA SER A 53 1.81 6.17 0.09
C SER A 53 0.76 6.00 1.18
N PHE A 54 0.47 4.77 1.55
CA PHE A 54 -0.49 4.47 2.61
C PHE A 54 -0.08 3.24 3.41
N PHE A 55 -0.64 3.15 4.61
CA PHE A 55 -0.63 1.95 5.44
C PHE A 55 -2.07 1.54 5.73
N ALA A 56 -2.35 0.24 5.62
CA ALA A 56 -3.58 -0.38 6.04
C ALA A 56 -3.27 -1.36 7.18
N GLY A 57 -3.93 -1.20 8.31
CA GLY A 57 -3.73 -2.04 9.51
C GLY A 57 -5.04 -2.41 10.17
N GLY A 58 -5.02 -3.41 11.04
CA GLY A 58 -6.17 -3.80 11.86
C GLY A 58 -6.83 -5.07 11.36
N SER A 59 -8.16 -5.19 11.53
CA SER A 59 -8.88 -6.39 11.11
C SER A 59 -9.18 -6.37 9.62
N TRP A 60 -9.26 -7.54 9.00
CA TRP A 60 -9.49 -7.67 7.57
C TRP A 60 -10.88 -7.18 7.15
N ASN A 61 -11.88 -7.27 8.04
CA ASN A 61 -13.23 -6.78 7.80
C ASN A 61 -13.43 -5.29 8.14
N ALA A 62 -12.48 -4.66 8.82
CA ALA A 62 -12.54 -3.25 9.19
C ALA A 62 -11.12 -2.65 9.29
N PRO A 63 -10.36 -2.58 8.19
CA PRO A 63 -9.01 -2.04 8.23
C PRO A 63 -9.03 -0.52 8.41
N LEU A 64 -8.11 -0.01 9.22
CA LEU A 64 -7.78 1.41 9.26
C LEU A 64 -6.77 1.70 8.16
N ILE A 65 -7.10 2.64 7.27
CA ILE A 65 -6.20 3.12 6.22
C ILE A 65 -5.72 4.51 6.61
N SER A 66 -4.40 4.69 6.68
CA SER A 66 -3.76 5.96 6.99
C SER A 66 -2.88 6.38 5.82
N PRO A 67 -2.91 7.67 5.42
CA PRO A 67 -1.89 8.19 4.51
C PRO A 67 -0.53 8.10 5.20
N VAL A 68 0.49 7.74 4.42
CA VAL A 68 1.88 7.96 4.81
C VAL A 68 2.27 9.28 4.16
N LEU A 69 2.21 10.34 4.95
CA LEU A 69 2.75 11.63 4.54
C LEU A 69 4.25 11.42 4.36
N ALA A 70 4.74 11.58 3.13
CA ALA A 70 6.16 11.79 2.95
C ALA A 70 6.52 13.04 3.76
N PRO A 71 7.57 13.01 4.60
CA PRO A 71 8.04 14.24 5.23
C PRO A 71 8.37 15.20 4.08
N ASN A 72 7.65 16.32 4.03
CA ASN A 72 7.89 17.39 3.07
C ASN A 72 9.29 17.95 3.34
N LEU A 73 10.34 17.34 2.80
CA LEU A 73 11.71 17.83 2.93
C LEU A 73 12.06 18.69 1.72
N THR A 74 11.62 19.94 1.79
CA THR A 74 12.43 21.12 1.46
C THR A 74 11.82 22.32 2.17
N PRO A 75 12.44 22.85 3.24
CA PRO A 75 12.34 24.28 3.51
C PRO A 75 12.87 25.01 2.26
N GLN A 76 12.04 25.88 1.67
CA GLN A 76 12.50 26.93 0.75
C GLN A 76 13.16 28.05 1.55
#